data_AF-A0A412VWB2-F1
#
_entry.id   AF-A0A412VWB2-F1
#
_cell.length_a   1.000
_cell.length_b   1.000
_cell.length_c   1.000
_cell.angle_alpha   90.00
_cell.angle_beta   90.00
_cell.angle_gamma   90.00
#
_symmetry.space_group_name_H-M   'P 1'
#
loop_
_entity.id
_entity.type
_entity.pdbx_description
1 polymer ?
#
loop_
_entity_poly.entity_id
_entity_poly.type
_entity_poly.pdbx_seq_one_letter_code
_entity_poly.pdbx_strand_id
1 'polypeptide(L)'
;MKNDIPALDDLMQGINDPDIILADESPDMLEPTPQSHKEETTEENTEAVLSPQVEQERYWNDFLKHLEASDEQNDKSERLVCRLDRDLADSLDDCVIYNRSRSDMVNAIVRSFFDAYLPQLAQFRREKKSLFTNFNQQAYEKEKN
;
A
#
# COMPACT_ATOMS: atom_id res chain seq x y z
N MET A 1 -35.45 23.49 22.73
CA MET A 1 -34.48 22.83 23.62
C MET A 1 -33.12 23.44 23.30
N LYS A 2 -32.47 24.08 24.26
CA LYS A 2 -31.14 24.65 24.09
C LYS A 2 -30.16 23.53 24.44
N ASN A 3 -29.34 23.12 23.48
CA ASN A 3 -28.29 22.13 23.74
C ASN A 3 -27.07 22.90 24.21
N ASP A 4 -26.93 23.04 25.53
CA ASP A 4 -25.76 23.63 26.16
C ASP A 4 -24.61 22.63 26.08
N ILE A 5 -23.59 22.98 25.28
CA ILE A 5 -22.33 22.23 25.21
C ILE A 5 -21.56 22.54 26.52
N PRO A 6 -21.09 21.54 27.28
CA PRO A 6 -20.34 21.78 28.51
C PRO A 6 -19.08 22.61 28.24
N ALA A 7 -18.72 23.46 29.20
CA ALA A 7 -17.50 24.25 29.13
C ALA A 7 -16.26 23.34 29.18
N LEU A 8 -15.18 23.75 28.51
CA LEU A 8 -13.94 22.98 28.36
C LEU A 8 -13.28 22.64 29.73
N ASP A 9 -13.59 23.41 30.77
CA ASP A 9 -13.14 23.18 32.16
C ASP A 9 -13.76 21.92 32.79
N ASP A 10 -15.00 21.55 32.45
CA ASP A 10 -15.64 20.32 32.98
C ASP A 10 -14.98 19.05 32.40
N LEU A 11 -14.37 19.15 31.21
CA LEU A 11 -13.68 18.03 30.56
C LEU A 11 -12.31 17.74 31.21
N MET A 12 -11.67 18.78 31.76
CA MET A 12 -10.35 18.69 32.40
C MET A 12 -10.41 18.10 33.81
N GLN A 13 -11.58 18.09 34.46
CA GLN A 13 -11.73 17.55 35.82
C GLN A 13 -11.65 16.02 35.88
N GLY A 14 -11.84 15.30 34.75
CA GLY A 14 -11.84 13.83 34.72
C GLY A 14 -10.46 13.18 34.49
N ILE A 15 -9.39 13.96 34.25
CA ILE A 15 -8.06 13.42 33.89
C ILE A 15 -7.11 13.36 35.08
N ASN A 16 -7.42 14.06 36.18
CA ASN A 16 -6.55 14.14 37.36
C ASN A 16 -7.07 13.29 38.52
N ASP A 17 -7.20 11.98 38.30
CA ASP A 17 -7.50 11.00 39.34
C ASP A 17 -6.17 10.45 39.90
N PRO A 18 -5.83 10.67 41.19
CA PRO A 18 -4.53 10.26 41.75
C PRO A 18 -4.35 8.75 41.97
N ASP A 19 -5.32 7.91 41.56
CA ASP A 19 -5.31 6.46 41.84
C ASP A 19 -5.00 5.55 40.62
N ILE A 20 -4.47 6.07 39.51
CA ILE A 20 -3.82 5.20 38.49
C ILE A 20 -2.36 4.97 38.89
N ILE A 21 -2.18 3.95 39.72
CA ILE A 21 -0.88 3.30 39.92
C ILE A 21 -0.58 2.50 38.63
N LEU A 22 0.30 3.03 37.78
CA LEU A 22 0.96 2.23 36.75
C LEU A 22 1.91 1.26 37.46
N ALA A 23 1.46 0.03 37.65
CA ALA A 23 2.30 -1.06 38.11
C ALA A 23 3.36 -1.36 37.03
N ASP A 24 4.59 -0.92 37.33
CA ASP A 24 5.81 -1.32 36.68
C ASP A 24 6.21 -2.72 37.17
N GLU A 25 6.02 -3.74 36.35
CA GLU A 25 6.68 -5.04 36.51
C GLU A 25 6.99 -5.65 35.14
N SER A 26 8.24 -5.58 34.69
CA SER A 26 9.06 -6.79 34.44
C SER A 26 10.50 -6.48 33.98
N PRO A 27 11.49 -7.33 34.36
CA PRO A 27 12.92 -7.12 34.11
C PRO A 27 13.46 -7.94 32.91
N ASP A 28 14.44 -7.41 32.19
CA ASP A 28 15.59 -8.13 31.57
C ASP A 28 16.37 -7.11 30.71
N MET A 29 17.54 -6.62 31.15
CA MET A 29 18.86 -7.19 30.88
C MET A 29 19.10 -7.56 29.40
N LEU A 30 19.81 -6.67 28.70
CA LEU A 30 20.96 -6.89 27.78
C LEU A 30 20.87 -6.05 26.48
N GLU A 31 21.55 -4.91 26.46
CA GLU A 31 22.15 -4.39 25.22
C GLU A 31 23.42 -5.19 24.90
N PRO A 32 23.74 -5.40 23.60
CA PRO A 32 24.75 -4.52 23.02
C PRO A 32 24.48 -4.06 21.58
N THR A 33 24.98 -2.86 21.33
CA THR A 33 25.16 -2.10 20.08
C THR A 33 25.60 -2.88 18.83
N PRO A 34 25.19 -2.49 17.62
CA PRO A 34 25.63 -3.07 16.35
C PRO A 34 27.01 -2.57 15.90
N GLN A 35 27.91 -3.49 15.56
CA GLN A 35 29.19 -3.21 14.89
C GLN A 35 29.05 -3.37 13.36
N SER A 36 29.26 -2.24 12.67
CA SER A 36 30.02 -2.00 11.43
C SER A 36 30.28 -3.17 10.46
N HIS A 37 29.73 -3.00 9.24
CA HIS A 37 30.29 -3.28 7.91
C HIS A 37 31.37 -4.36 7.73
N LYS A 38 31.07 -5.35 6.88
CA LYS A 38 31.98 -5.83 5.83
C LYS A 38 31.17 -6.24 4.59
N GLU A 39 31.43 -5.53 3.49
CA GLU A 39 31.17 -5.97 2.13
C GLU A 39 31.99 -7.23 1.87
N GLU A 40 31.36 -8.26 1.31
CA GLU A 40 32.08 -9.22 0.47
C GLU A 40 31.20 -9.59 -0.71
N THR A 41 31.66 -9.11 -1.86
CA THR A 41 31.17 -9.38 -3.20
C THR A 41 31.17 -10.89 -3.44
N THR A 42 30.03 -11.47 -3.78
CA THR A 42 30.00 -12.74 -4.49
C THR A 42 28.92 -12.63 -5.55
N GLU A 43 29.37 -12.45 -6.79
CA GLU A 43 28.59 -12.66 -8.00
C GLU A 43 28.19 -14.14 -8.04
N GLU A 44 27.01 -14.46 -7.54
CA GLU A 44 26.30 -15.67 -7.95
C GLU A 44 25.05 -15.26 -8.69
N ASN A 45 25.09 -15.49 -10.00
CA ASN A 45 23.97 -15.61 -10.91
C ASN A 45 22.93 -16.57 -10.31
N THR A 46 22.09 -16.03 -9.44
CA THR A 46 20.94 -16.68 -8.85
C THR A 46 19.74 -16.08 -9.53
N GLU A 47 19.09 -16.90 -10.35
CA GLU A 47 17.69 -16.74 -10.68
C GLU A 47 16.94 -16.74 -9.34
N ALA A 48 16.86 -15.55 -8.73
CA ALA A 48 16.47 -15.39 -7.35
C ALA A 48 14.99 -15.72 -7.23
N VAL A 49 14.71 -16.91 -6.75
CA VAL A 49 13.41 -17.25 -6.18
C VAL A 49 13.25 -16.34 -4.96
N LEU A 50 12.67 -15.15 -5.19
CA LEU A 50 12.33 -14.22 -4.13
C LEU A 50 11.42 -14.96 -3.14
N SER A 51 11.69 -14.80 -1.86
CA SER A 51 10.80 -15.39 -0.86
C SER A 51 9.40 -14.79 -1.02
N PRO A 52 8.32 -15.54 -0.78
CA PRO A 52 6.94 -15.05 -0.96
C PRO A 52 6.65 -13.76 -0.19
N GLN A 53 7.38 -13.51 0.90
CA GLN A 53 7.26 -12.30 1.71
C GLN A 53 7.82 -11.07 0.99
N VAL A 54 9.00 -11.18 0.38
CA VAL A 54 9.59 -10.10 -0.42
C VAL A 54 8.72 -9.78 -1.63
N GLU A 55 8.08 -10.80 -2.22
CA GLU A 55 7.12 -10.60 -3.30
C GLU A 55 5.82 -9.94 -2.87
N GLN A 56 5.34 -10.24 -1.67
CA GLN A 56 4.17 -9.57 -1.13
C GLN A 56 4.44 -8.08 -0.86
N GLU A 57 5.61 -7.76 -0.30
CA GLU A 57 6.00 -6.38 0.00
C GLU A 57 6.16 -5.52 -1.26
N ARG A 58 6.76 -6.05 -2.33
CA ARG A 58 6.85 -5.32 -3.62
C ARG A 58 5.48 -4.98 -4.18
N TYR A 59 4.51 -5.91 -4.20
CA TYR A 59 3.19 -5.66 -4.75
C TYR A 59 2.42 -4.63 -3.94
N TRP A 60 2.58 -4.68 -2.62
CA TRP A 60 2.03 -3.69 -1.72
C TRP A 60 2.60 -2.30 -1.98
N ASN A 61 3.92 -2.18 -2.09
CA ASN A 61 4.59 -0.91 -2.38
C ASN A 61 4.21 -0.34 -3.75
N ASP A 62 4.12 -1.20 -4.78
CA ASP A 62 3.65 -0.80 -6.11
C ASP A 62 2.21 -0.27 -6.07
N PHE A 63 1.33 -0.90 -5.29
CA PHE A 63 -0.02 -0.40 -5.02
C PHE A 63 -0.01 1.00 -4.39
N LEU A 64 0.76 1.21 -3.32
CA LEU A 64 0.83 2.52 -2.66
C LEU A 64 1.34 3.61 -3.61
N LYS A 65 2.36 3.31 -4.43
CA LYS A 65 2.89 4.23 -5.45
C LYS A 65 1.83 4.65 -6.47
N HIS A 66 1.06 3.69 -7.00
CA HIS A 66 -0.04 4.00 -7.92
C HIS A 66 -1.15 4.82 -7.28
N LEU A 67 -1.42 4.55 -6.01
CA LEU A 67 -2.47 5.22 -5.25
C LEU A 67 -2.09 6.69 -4.96
N GLU A 68 -0.83 6.97 -4.67
CA GLU A 68 -0.31 8.33 -4.54
C GLU A 68 -0.35 9.10 -5.87
N ALA A 69 0.10 8.49 -6.97
CA ALA A 69 0.08 9.11 -8.30
C ALA A 69 -1.34 9.47 -8.80
N SER A 70 -2.37 8.79 -8.28
CA SER A 70 -3.77 9.10 -8.59
C SER A 70 -4.22 10.48 -8.08
N ASP A 71 -3.49 11.10 -7.16
CA ASP A 71 -3.77 12.44 -6.65
C ASP A 71 -3.29 13.54 -7.59
N GLU A 72 -2.16 13.29 -8.26
CA GLU A 72 -1.54 14.24 -9.18
C GLU A 72 -2.38 14.40 -10.46
N GLN A 73 -3.12 13.36 -10.84
CA GLN A 73 -4.01 13.35 -11.99
C GLN A 73 -5.37 13.98 -11.62
N ASN A 74 -5.44 15.31 -11.72
CA ASN A 74 -6.66 16.07 -11.45
C ASN A 74 -7.78 15.83 -12.47
N ASP A 75 -7.45 15.46 -13.70
CA ASP A 75 -8.45 15.13 -14.72
C ASP A 75 -8.79 13.63 -14.68
N LYS A 76 -9.96 13.33 -14.10
CA LYS A 76 -10.49 11.98 -13.94
C LYS A 76 -11.66 11.69 -14.90
N SER A 77 -11.89 12.56 -15.89
CA SER A 77 -13.05 12.50 -16.80
C SER A 77 -13.07 11.27 -17.71
N GLU A 78 -11.91 10.76 -18.10
CA GLU A 78 -11.77 9.57 -18.95
C GLU A 78 -11.98 8.25 -18.20
N ARG A 79 -12.23 8.30 -16.88
CA ARG A 79 -12.46 7.08 -16.09
C ARG A 79 -13.80 6.46 -16.41
N LEU A 80 -13.77 5.17 -16.71
CA LEU A 80 -14.97 4.38 -16.91
C LEU A 80 -15.53 3.88 -15.56
N VAL A 81 -16.83 3.69 -15.50
CA VAL A 81 -17.52 3.09 -14.35
C VAL A 81 -17.65 1.58 -14.57
N CYS A 82 -17.20 0.78 -13.61
CA CYS A 82 -17.43 -0.66 -13.56
C CYS A 82 -18.25 -1.04 -12.32
N ARG A 83 -18.89 -2.21 -12.36
CA ARG A 83 -19.58 -2.80 -11.20
C ARG A 83 -18.62 -3.70 -10.44
N LEU A 84 -18.72 -3.67 -9.11
CA LEU A 84 -18.04 -4.59 -8.19
C LEU A 84 -19.08 -5.36 -7.40
N ASP A 85 -18.70 -6.54 -6.93
CA ASP A 85 -19.47 -7.28 -5.94
C ASP A 85 -19.54 -6.49 -4.63
N ARG A 86 -20.63 -6.69 -3.88
CA ARG A 86 -20.95 -5.88 -2.70
C ARG A 86 -19.87 -5.99 -1.63
N ASP A 87 -19.44 -7.21 -1.33
CA ASP A 87 -18.42 -7.50 -0.33
C ASP A 87 -17.08 -6.83 -0.65
N LEU A 88 -16.68 -6.80 -1.93
CA LEU A 88 -15.49 -6.07 -2.36
C LEU A 88 -15.67 -4.56 -2.22
N ALA A 89 -16.83 -4.03 -2.59
CA ALA A 89 -17.12 -2.61 -2.43
C ALA A 89 -17.09 -2.18 -0.96
N ASP A 90 -17.76 -2.94 -0.09
CA ASP A 90 -17.82 -2.69 1.35
C ASP A 90 -16.43 -2.79 1.98
N SER A 91 -15.64 -3.82 1.63
CA SER A 91 -14.26 -3.97 2.11
C SER A 91 -13.34 -2.82 1.70
N LEU A 92 -13.54 -2.27 0.49
CA LEU A 92 -12.79 -1.10 0.02
C LEU A 92 -13.25 0.17 0.73
N ASP A 93 -14.55 0.33 0.97
CA ASP A 93 -15.10 1.50 1.66
C ASP A 93 -14.70 1.53 3.15
N ASP A 94 -14.47 0.36 3.78
CA ASP A 94 -13.93 0.25 5.14
C ASP A 94 -12.42 0.54 5.25
N CYS A 95 -11.68 0.57 4.13
CA CYS A 95 -10.25 0.85 4.11
C CYS A 95 -9.96 2.35 3.98
N VAL A 96 -9.35 2.96 5.01
CA VAL A 96 -8.88 4.36 4.94
C VAL A 96 -7.39 4.42 4.63
N ILE A 97 -7.03 4.46 3.34
CA ILE A 97 -5.64 4.56 2.87
C ILE A 97 -5.46 5.90 2.13
N TYR A 98 -4.56 6.75 2.63
CA TYR A 98 -4.25 8.09 2.10
C TYR A 98 -5.49 8.97 1.79
N ASN A 99 -6.61 8.72 2.48
CA ASN A 99 -7.89 9.40 2.27
C ASN A 99 -8.36 9.34 0.79
N ARG A 100 -8.09 8.21 0.12
CA ARG A 100 -8.39 8.00 -1.30
C ARG A 100 -9.78 7.43 -1.49
N SER A 101 -10.40 7.77 -2.61
CA SER A 101 -11.71 7.25 -2.95
C SER A 101 -11.63 5.77 -3.35
N ARG A 102 -12.76 5.04 -3.23
CA ARG A 102 -12.88 3.68 -3.78
C ARG A 102 -12.43 3.59 -5.24
N SER A 103 -12.75 4.57 -6.07
CA SER A 103 -12.33 4.59 -7.48
C SER A 103 -10.81 4.70 -7.65
N ASP A 104 -10.15 5.48 -6.78
CA ASP A 104 -8.68 5.59 -6.79
C ASP A 104 -8.05 4.27 -6.33
N MET A 105 -8.56 3.66 -5.25
CA MET A 105 -8.10 2.37 -4.75
C MET A 105 -8.25 1.26 -5.81
N VAL A 106 -9.42 1.17 -6.47
CA VAL A 106 -9.64 0.20 -7.54
C VAL A 106 -8.66 0.41 -8.70
N ASN A 107 -8.47 1.65 -9.15
CA ASN A 107 -7.53 1.94 -10.23
C ASN A 107 -6.10 1.58 -9.85
N ALA A 108 -5.67 1.86 -8.63
CA ALA A 108 -4.34 1.50 -8.15
C ALA A 108 -4.16 -0.02 -8.08
N ILE A 109 -5.14 -0.76 -7.56
CA ILE A 109 -5.12 -2.24 -7.52
C ILE A 109 -4.99 -2.81 -8.94
N VAL A 110 -5.82 -2.33 -9.88
CA VAL A 110 -5.78 -2.82 -11.28
C VAL A 110 -4.44 -2.48 -11.93
N ARG A 111 -3.89 -1.29 -11.70
CA ARG A 111 -2.57 -0.90 -12.24
C ARG A 111 -1.46 -1.78 -11.70
N SER A 112 -1.38 -1.97 -10.39
CA SER A 112 -0.36 -2.84 -9.77
C SER A 112 -0.46 -4.27 -10.26
N PHE A 113 -1.69 -4.81 -10.40
CA PHE A 113 -1.88 -6.14 -10.96
C PHE A 113 -1.40 -6.21 -12.41
N PHE A 114 -1.70 -5.19 -13.22
CA PHE A 114 -1.29 -5.15 -14.62
C PHE A 114 0.23 -5.05 -14.75
N ASP A 115 0.90 -4.24 -13.94
CA ASP A 115 2.35 -4.09 -13.97
C ASP A 115 3.08 -5.35 -13.51
N ALA A 116 2.53 -6.03 -12.49
CA ALA A 116 3.05 -7.29 -11.98
C ALA A 116 2.98 -8.42 -13.00
N TYR A 117 1.88 -8.49 -13.76
CA TYR A 117 1.54 -9.63 -14.62
C TYR A 117 1.37 -9.25 -16.10
N LEU A 118 1.98 -8.14 -16.53
CA LEU A 118 1.84 -7.63 -17.90
C LEU A 118 2.19 -8.67 -18.97
N PRO A 119 3.30 -9.44 -18.86
CA PRO A 119 3.63 -10.48 -19.83
C PRO A 119 2.56 -11.58 -19.90
N GLN A 120 2.06 -12.03 -18.75
CA GLN A 120 1.01 -13.05 -18.67
C GLN A 120 -0.32 -12.53 -19.22
N LEU A 121 -0.65 -11.25 -19.03
CA LEU A 121 -1.86 -10.64 -19.58
C LEU A 121 -1.76 -10.43 -21.10
N ALA A 122 -0.57 -10.16 -21.61
CA ALA A 122 -0.35 -9.91 -23.04
C ALA A 122 -0.76 -11.08 -23.93
N GLN A 123 -0.68 -12.33 -23.43
CA GLN A 123 -1.11 -13.53 -24.18
C GLN A 123 -2.63 -13.57 -24.45
N PHE A 124 -3.44 -12.88 -23.64
CA PHE A 124 -4.90 -12.85 -23.76
C PHE A 124 -5.42 -11.65 -24.56
N ARG A 125 -4.52 -10.84 -25.15
CA ARG A 125 -4.89 -9.62 -25.88
C ARG A 125 -5.57 -9.94 -27.21
N ARG A 126 -6.80 -9.44 -27.40
CA ARG A 126 -7.58 -9.59 -28.65
C ARG A 126 -7.34 -8.47 -29.67
N GLU A 127 -7.15 -7.22 -29.22
CA GLU A 127 -6.92 -6.04 -30.08
C GLU A 127 -5.77 -5.17 -29.50
N LYS A 128 -5.05 -4.41 -30.35
CA LYS A 128 -3.89 -3.57 -29.95
C LYS A 128 -4.26 -2.21 -29.35
N LYS A 129 -5.43 -2.06 -28.74
CA LYS A 129 -5.89 -0.73 -28.27
C LYS A 129 -5.22 -0.28 -26.97
N SER A 130 -4.90 -1.18 -26.04
CA SER A 130 -4.00 -0.87 -24.92
C SER A 130 -3.58 -2.12 -24.15
N LEU A 131 -2.28 -2.19 -23.82
CA LEU A 131 -1.67 -2.71 -22.60
C LEU A 131 -0.48 -1.77 -22.35
N PHE A 132 -0.87 -0.55 -22.01
CA PHE A 132 -0.08 0.69 -21.98
C PHE A 132 0.60 1.02 -23.33
N THR A 133 -0.23 0.88 -24.36
CA THR A 133 -0.10 1.39 -25.74
C THR A 133 0.92 0.78 -26.71
N ASN A 134 1.96 0.02 -26.31
CA ASN A 134 2.67 -0.96 -27.19
C ASN A 134 3.70 -1.78 -26.39
N PHE A 135 3.25 -2.74 -25.57
CA PHE A 135 4.14 -3.64 -24.83
C PHE A 135 5.19 -4.32 -25.73
N ASN A 136 6.48 -4.03 -25.50
CA ASN A 136 7.63 -4.73 -26.08
C ASN A 136 8.26 -5.61 -25.00
N GLN A 137 8.12 -6.91 -25.14
CA GLN A 137 8.58 -7.89 -24.16
C GLN A 137 10.10 -7.84 -23.94
N GLN A 138 10.90 -7.56 -24.99
CA GLN A 138 12.36 -7.48 -24.90
C GLN A 138 12.86 -6.26 -24.13
N ALA A 139 12.05 -5.19 -24.01
CA ALA A 139 12.39 -4.01 -23.23
C ALA A 139 12.05 -4.22 -21.74
N TYR A 140 10.90 -4.85 -21.47
CA TYR A 140 10.44 -5.13 -20.10
C TYR A 140 11.37 -6.08 -19.34
N GLU A 141 11.89 -7.12 -20.01
CA GLU A 141 12.85 -8.06 -19.42
C GLU A 141 14.21 -7.42 -19.12
N LYS A 142 14.57 -6.29 -19.77
CA LYS A 142 15.82 -5.56 -19.52
C LYS A 142 15.76 -4.58 -18.35
N GLU A 143 14.59 -4.06 -17.99
CA GLU A 143 14.44 -3.13 -16.85
C GLU A 143 14.39 -3.85 -15.49
N LYS A 144 14.21 -5.17 -15.47
CA LYS A 144 14.19 -6.00 -14.25
C LYS A 144 15.55 -6.60 -13.86
N ASN A 145 16.56 -6.50 -14.73
CA ASN A 145 17.93 -6.96 -14.51
C ASN A 145 18.86 -5.78 -14.19
#